data_AF-M0KG07-F1
#
_entry.id   AF-M0KG07-F1
#
_cell.length_a   1.000
_cell.length_b   1.000
_cell.length_c   1.000
_cell.angle_alpha   90.00
_cell.angle_beta   90.00
_cell.angle_gamma   90.00
#
_symmetry.space_group_name_H-M   'P 1'
#
loop_
_entity.id
_entity.type
_entity.pdbx_description
1 polymer ?
#
loop_
_entity_poly.entity_id
_entity_poly.type
_entity_poly.pdbx_seq_one_letter_code
_entity_poly.pdbx_strand_id
1 'polypeptide(L)'
;MGSDDEFDQLKFRDGHLVSNDESTPETIDPDPILPNENSGFLLEIKPGALEASEPLNQVHEEHGELLSFGSRGDAERFADQVSAESDALRVQSAAPNDPSDVDGYLLAAYDRSVREPESTDGKTWTFDIGANLYGSLGEAVVKSGGKPPALEYFVRRDLDGRLDDLEFGLRLNVASGKALPEDVGRLNWHPDCCVIARDGWKDGLIERYWCEIKTGNASFERRQVESMRKLAAEERVLKVRVLIDDLPDQYSVRIHEVEAGEE
;
A
#
# COMPACT_ATOMS: atom_id res chain seq x y z
N MET A 1 4.14 -17.43 -45.06
CA MET A 1 5.37 -16.86 -44.45
C MET A 1 5.59 -15.51 -45.11
N GLY A 2 5.48 -14.37 -44.46
CA GLY A 2 5.06 -13.99 -43.11
C GLY A 2 4.43 -12.59 -43.19
N SER A 3 3.59 -12.28 -42.22
CA SER A 3 2.85 -11.04 -42.01
C SER A 3 3.77 -9.87 -41.69
N ASP A 4 3.59 -8.74 -42.38
CA ASP A 4 4.08 -7.44 -41.96
C ASP A 4 3.12 -6.87 -40.91
N ASP A 5 3.67 -6.52 -39.75
CA ASP A 5 2.99 -5.81 -38.65
C ASP A 5 2.62 -4.40 -39.12
N GLU A 6 1.33 -4.17 -39.39
CA GLU A 6 0.78 -2.84 -39.58
C GLU A 6 0.44 -2.27 -38.19
N PHE A 7 1.33 -1.43 -37.66
CA PHE A 7 1.12 -0.71 -36.40
C PHE A 7 -0.06 0.27 -36.56
N ASP A 8 -1.13 0.04 -35.80
CA ASP A 8 -2.24 0.98 -35.61
C ASP A 8 -1.73 2.32 -35.07
N GLN A 9 -1.61 3.31 -35.96
CA GLN A 9 -1.24 4.67 -35.57
C GLN A 9 -2.46 5.38 -34.98
N LEU A 10 -2.52 5.39 -33.65
CA LEU A 10 -3.39 6.28 -32.90
C LEU A 10 -3.08 7.76 -33.24
N LYS A 11 -4.11 8.55 -33.55
CA LYS A 11 -3.98 10.00 -33.82
C LYS A 11 -4.59 10.81 -32.69
N PHE A 12 -3.89 11.88 -32.32
CA PHE A 12 -4.37 12.89 -31.39
C PHE A 12 -5.05 14.03 -32.14
N ARG A 13 -6.28 14.39 -31.73
CA ARG A 13 -6.98 15.61 -32.14
C ARG A 13 -7.65 16.25 -30.93
N ASP A 14 -7.48 17.57 -30.79
CA ASP A 14 -8.15 18.40 -29.78
C ASP A 14 -8.05 17.85 -28.34
N GLY A 15 -6.87 17.35 -27.96
CA GLY A 15 -6.60 16.84 -26.61
C GLY A 15 -7.07 15.41 -26.34
N HIS A 16 -7.64 14.71 -27.33
CA HIS A 16 -8.13 13.34 -27.19
C HIS A 16 -7.51 12.38 -28.21
N LEU A 17 -7.32 11.14 -27.76
CA LEU A 17 -6.80 10.00 -28.52
C LEU A 17 -7.95 9.34 -29.26
N VAL A 18 -7.90 9.26 -30.60
CA VAL A 18 -8.98 8.68 -31.40
C VAL A 18 -8.45 7.46 -32.17
N SER A 19 -9.06 6.30 -31.97
CA SER A 19 -8.83 5.10 -32.80
C SER A 19 -9.76 5.12 -34.02
N ASN A 20 -9.32 4.46 -35.09
CA ASN A 20 -9.96 4.56 -36.41
C ASN A 20 -10.91 3.38 -36.68
N ASP A 21 -11.65 2.93 -35.67
CA ASP A 21 -12.60 1.82 -35.81
C ASP A 21 -14.03 2.30 -35.55
N GLU A 22 -14.73 2.64 -36.64
CA GLU A 22 -16.19 2.78 -36.65
C GLU A 22 -16.82 1.40 -36.53
N SER A 23 -16.82 0.86 -35.32
CA SER A 23 -17.67 -0.25 -34.92
C SER A 23 -18.30 0.12 -33.59
N THR A 24 -19.45 0.81 -33.64
CA THR A 24 -20.32 0.96 -32.47
C THR A 24 -20.71 -0.42 -31.98
N PRO A 25 -20.22 -0.90 -30.82
CA PRO A 25 -20.75 -2.12 -30.24
C PRO A 25 -22.13 -1.77 -29.71
N GLU A 26 -23.15 -2.54 -30.08
CA GLU A 26 -24.39 -2.57 -29.33
C GLU A 26 -24.02 -2.81 -27.86
N THR A 27 -24.27 -1.82 -27.01
CA THR A 27 -24.09 -1.93 -25.56
C THR A 27 -25.08 -2.96 -25.07
N ILE A 28 -24.62 -4.21 -24.94
CA ILE A 28 -25.23 -5.20 -24.07
C ILE A 28 -25.10 -4.59 -22.67
N ASP A 29 -26.21 -4.08 -22.14
CA ASP A 29 -26.27 -3.65 -20.75
C ASP A 29 -26.00 -4.91 -19.90
N PRO A 30 -24.83 -5.03 -19.25
CA PRO A 30 -24.52 -6.23 -18.50
C PRO A 30 -25.53 -6.37 -17.37
N ASP A 31 -26.07 -7.57 -17.17
CA ASP A 31 -27.01 -7.84 -16.08
C ASP A 31 -26.51 -7.22 -14.75
N PRO A 32 -27.41 -6.61 -13.96
CA PRO A 32 -27.05 -5.96 -12.70
C PRO A 32 -26.36 -6.99 -11.79
N ILE A 33 -25.21 -6.62 -11.21
CA ILE A 33 -24.51 -7.49 -10.29
C ILE A 33 -25.16 -7.33 -8.94
N LEU A 34 -25.78 -8.41 -8.44
CA LEU A 34 -26.35 -8.42 -7.11
C LEU A 34 -25.32 -8.98 -6.11
N PRO A 35 -25.09 -8.30 -4.98
CA PRO A 35 -24.25 -8.84 -3.92
C PRO A 35 -24.89 -10.10 -3.32
N ASN A 36 -24.06 -10.98 -2.77
CA ASN A 36 -24.46 -12.20 -2.07
C ASN A 36 -25.07 -13.32 -2.92
N GLU A 37 -25.06 -13.22 -4.24
CA GLU A 37 -25.43 -14.33 -5.12
C GLU A 37 -24.29 -15.34 -5.33
N ASN A 38 -23.04 -14.88 -5.24
CA ASN A 38 -21.83 -15.68 -5.44
C ASN A 38 -20.83 -15.41 -4.32
N SER A 39 -19.97 -16.39 -4.03
CA SER A 39 -18.94 -16.28 -2.98
C SER A 39 -17.55 -16.59 -3.56
N GLY A 40 -16.56 -15.81 -3.12
CA GLY A 40 -15.19 -15.84 -3.66
C GLY A 40 -14.39 -14.56 -3.38
N PHE A 41 -15.08 -13.44 -3.12
CA PHE A 41 -14.51 -12.18 -2.71
C PHE A 41 -15.44 -11.48 -1.72
N LEU A 42 -14.98 -11.23 -0.49
CA LEU A 42 -15.74 -10.60 0.59
C LEU A 42 -15.32 -9.12 0.73
N LEU A 43 -16.31 -8.23 0.61
CA LEU A 43 -16.14 -6.79 0.57
C LEU A 43 -16.89 -6.15 1.75
N GLU A 44 -16.21 -5.36 2.57
CA GLU A 44 -16.85 -4.60 3.65
C GLU A 44 -17.15 -3.16 3.23
N ILE A 45 -18.38 -2.71 3.45
CA ILE A 45 -18.81 -1.34 3.20
C ILE A 45 -18.33 -0.44 4.34
N LYS A 46 -17.49 0.56 4.06
CA LYS A 46 -17.08 1.53 5.09
C LYS A 46 -18.10 2.67 5.24
N PRO A 47 -18.21 3.27 6.44
CA PRO A 47 -19.14 4.37 6.69
C PRO A 47 -19.04 5.54 5.70
N GLY A 48 -17.82 5.90 5.27
CA GLY A 48 -17.62 6.96 4.28
C GLY A 48 -18.21 6.65 2.90
N ALA A 49 -18.36 5.37 2.52
CA ALA A 49 -19.04 4.98 1.29
C ALA A 49 -20.57 5.18 1.40
N LEU A 50 -21.15 4.94 2.58
CA LEU A 50 -22.58 5.15 2.86
C LEU A 50 -22.96 6.64 2.83
N GLU A 51 -22.04 7.50 3.29
CA GLU A 51 -22.22 8.96 3.20
C GLU A 51 -22.16 9.47 1.75
N ALA A 52 -21.39 8.81 0.89
CA ALA A 52 -21.17 9.19 -0.50
C ALA A 52 -22.27 8.69 -1.46
N SER A 53 -23.03 7.65 -1.07
CA SER A 53 -23.98 6.99 -1.97
C SER A 53 -25.28 6.60 -1.29
N GLU A 54 -26.37 7.31 -1.63
CA GLU A 54 -27.73 6.97 -1.20
C GLU A 54 -28.19 5.58 -1.72
N PRO A 55 -27.92 5.19 -2.98
CA PRO A 55 -28.20 3.83 -3.45
C PRO A 55 -27.48 2.74 -2.63
N LEU A 56 -26.24 3.02 -2.17
CA LEU A 56 -25.51 2.08 -1.32
C LEU A 56 -26.16 1.89 0.05
N ASN A 57 -26.86 2.90 0.58
CA ASN A 57 -27.60 2.75 1.84
C ASN A 57 -28.71 1.71 1.73
N GLN A 58 -29.41 1.64 0.58
CA GLN A 58 -30.44 0.62 0.35
C GLN A 58 -29.82 -0.79 0.31
N VAL A 59 -28.68 -0.93 -0.36
CA VAL A 59 -27.93 -2.21 -0.39
C VAL A 59 -27.48 -2.59 1.01
N HIS A 60 -26.98 -1.64 1.79
CA HIS A 60 -26.53 -1.87 3.16
C HIS A 60 -27.68 -2.29 4.09
N GLU A 61 -28.86 -1.69 3.93
CA GLU A 61 -30.05 -2.09 4.67
C GLU A 61 -30.53 -3.51 4.31
N GLU A 62 -30.44 -3.90 3.04
CA GLU A 62 -30.89 -5.20 2.56
C GLU A 62 -29.90 -6.34 2.84
N HIS A 63 -28.61 -6.08 2.67
CA HIS A 63 -27.56 -7.10 2.65
C HIS A 63 -26.55 -6.98 3.80
N GLY A 64 -26.58 -5.87 4.55
CA GLY A 64 -25.67 -5.60 5.66
C GLY A 64 -24.33 -4.98 5.23
N GLU A 65 -23.37 -5.01 6.15
CA GLU A 65 -22.05 -4.39 5.99
C GLU A 65 -21.09 -5.21 5.10
N LEU A 66 -21.27 -6.53 5.05
CA LEU A 66 -20.42 -7.46 4.31
C LEU A 66 -21.14 -7.96 3.07
N LEU A 67 -20.57 -7.69 1.91
CA LEU A 67 -21.06 -8.13 0.61
C LEU A 67 -20.14 -9.21 0.06
N SER A 68 -20.71 -10.29 -0.45
CA SER A 68 -19.97 -11.36 -1.11
C SER A 68 -20.19 -11.33 -2.62
N PHE A 69 -19.09 -11.52 -3.35
CA PHE A 69 -19.04 -11.56 -4.81
C PHE A 69 -18.29 -12.80 -5.27
N GLY A 70 -18.49 -13.21 -6.53
CA GLY A 70 -17.74 -14.32 -7.12
C GLY A 70 -16.26 -13.98 -7.34
N SER A 71 -15.97 -12.71 -7.61
CA SER A 71 -14.61 -12.22 -7.84
C SER A 71 -14.48 -10.73 -7.50
N ARG A 72 -13.23 -10.26 -7.42
CA ARG A 72 -12.91 -8.83 -7.31
C ARG A 72 -13.49 -8.01 -8.47
N GLY A 73 -13.45 -8.53 -9.69
CA GLY A 73 -13.98 -7.83 -10.86
C GLY A 73 -15.49 -7.64 -10.79
N ASP A 74 -16.21 -8.53 -10.10
CA ASP A 74 -17.65 -8.38 -9.85
C ASP A 74 -17.91 -7.29 -8.81
N ALA A 75 -17.08 -7.23 -7.76
CA ALA A 75 -17.15 -6.17 -6.74
C ALA A 75 -16.85 -4.78 -7.33
N GLU A 76 -15.88 -4.68 -8.25
CA GLU A 76 -15.54 -3.43 -8.95
C GLU A 76 -16.67 -2.98 -9.88
N ARG A 77 -17.23 -3.90 -10.69
CA ARG A 77 -18.39 -3.60 -11.54
C ARG A 77 -19.63 -3.22 -10.73
N PHE A 78 -19.85 -3.85 -9.57
CA PHE A 78 -20.90 -3.44 -8.63
C PHE A 78 -20.68 -2.01 -8.13
N ALA A 79 -19.43 -1.66 -7.75
CA ALA A 79 -19.10 -0.30 -7.35
C ALA A 79 -19.38 0.71 -8.47
N ASP A 80 -19.06 0.38 -9.73
CA ASP A 80 -19.36 1.22 -10.89
C ASP A 80 -20.87 1.40 -11.10
N GLN A 81 -21.67 0.34 -10.94
CA GLN A 81 -23.13 0.40 -11.03
C GLN A 81 -23.74 1.34 -10.00
N VAL A 82 -23.31 1.24 -8.74
CA VAL A 82 -23.78 2.12 -7.65
C VAL A 82 -23.29 3.56 -7.83
N SER A 83 -22.09 3.73 -8.40
CA SER A 83 -21.51 5.05 -8.69
C SER A 83 -22.17 5.76 -9.88
N ALA A 84 -22.97 5.08 -10.71
CA ALA A 84 -23.61 5.70 -11.86
C ALA A 84 -24.59 6.83 -11.47
N GLU A 85 -25.17 6.74 -10.26
CA GLU A 85 -26.17 7.68 -9.75
C GLU A 85 -25.69 8.46 -8.52
N SER A 86 -24.45 8.30 -8.09
CA SER A 86 -23.92 8.87 -6.84
C SER A 86 -22.44 9.23 -6.92
N ASP A 87 -21.85 9.71 -5.81
CA ASP A 87 -20.41 9.96 -5.79
C ASP A 87 -19.65 8.65 -6.01
N ALA A 88 -18.52 8.75 -6.72
CA ALA A 88 -17.76 7.58 -7.10
C ALA A 88 -17.33 6.75 -5.89
N LEU A 89 -17.46 5.44 -6.01
CA LEU A 89 -16.99 4.45 -5.05
C LEU A 89 -15.81 3.69 -5.65
N ARG A 90 -15.02 3.04 -4.78
CA ARG A 90 -13.92 2.19 -5.22
C ARG A 90 -13.74 0.99 -4.30
N VAL A 91 -13.26 -0.11 -4.90
CA VAL A 91 -12.80 -1.29 -4.16
C VAL A 91 -11.32 -1.12 -3.84
N GLN A 92 -10.98 -1.18 -2.55
CA GLN A 92 -9.61 -1.26 -2.07
C GLN A 92 -9.33 -2.66 -1.53
N SER A 93 -8.24 -3.30 -1.94
CA SER A 93 -7.82 -4.57 -1.32
C SER A 93 -7.50 -4.39 0.15
N ALA A 94 -7.88 -5.37 0.96
CA ALA A 94 -7.42 -5.45 2.33
C ALA A 94 -5.89 -5.49 2.36
N ALA A 95 -5.29 -4.83 3.35
CA ALA A 95 -3.84 -4.86 3.51
C ALA A 95 -3.38 -6.30 3.83
N PRO A 96 -2.13 -6.68 3.54
CA PRO A 96 -1.62 -8.03 3.84
C PRO A 96 -1.74 -8.46 5.32
N ASN A 97 -1.88 -7.50 6.24
CA ASN A 97 -2.02 -7.70 7.69
C ASN A 97 -3.36 -7.22 8.23
N ASP A 98 -4.36 -7.08 7.37
CA ASP A 98 -5.64 -6.55 7.78
C ASP A 98 -6.28 -7.43 8.88
N PRO A 99 -6.72 -6.85 10.01
CA PRO A 99 -7.40 -7.61 11.05
C PRO A 99 -8.80 -8.10 10.64
N SER A 100 -9.39 -7.50 9.61
CA SER A 100 -10.71 -7.88 9.10
C SER A 100 -10.56 -9.10 8.19
N ASP A 101 -11.42 -10.11 8.39
CA ASP A 101 -11.43 -11.32 7.55
C ASP A 101 -12.20 -11.02 6.26
N VAL A 102 -11.66 -10.10 5.45
CA VAL A 102 -12.27 -9.59 4.21
C VAL A 102 -11.20 -9.45 3.15
N ASP A 103 -11.60 -9.54 1.88
CA ASP A 103 -10.70 -9.41 0.75
C ASP A 103 -10.52 -7.94 0.32
N GLY A 104 -11.48 -7.08 0.68
CA GLY A 104 -11.40 -5.66 0.41
C GLY A 104 -12.48 -4.81 1.07
N TYR A 105 -12.41 -3.52 0.78
CA TYR A 105 -13.27 -2.48 1.30
C TYR A 105 -13.91 -1.69 0.18
N LEU A 106 -15.21 -1.43 0.31
CA LEU A 106 -15.91 -0.46 -0.52
C LEU A 106 -15.81 0.90 0.17
N LEU A 107 -15.17 1.85 -0.51
CA LEU A 107 -14.90 3.19 0.00
C LEU A 107 -15.49 4.22 -0.95
N ALA A 108 -15.83 5.40 -0.43
CA ALA A 108 -15.91 6.58 -1.28
C ALA A 108 -14.57 6.77 -2.01
N ALA A 109 -14.64 7.07 -3.30
CA ALA A 109 -13.47 7.44 -4.10
C ALA A 109 -12.88 8.77 -3.63
N TYR A 110 -13.62 9.57 -2.83
CA TYR A 110 -13.10 10.71 -2.09
C TYR A 110 -12.11 10.23 -1.02
N ASP A 111 -10.88 10.08 -1.46
CA ASP A 111 -9.75 9.75 -0.63
C ASP A 111 -9.22 11.07 -0.02
N ARG A 112 -9.46 11.30 1.28
CA ARG A 112 -8.64 12.27 2.05
C ARG A 112 -7.18 11.84 2.12
N SER A 113 -6.85 10.67 1.59
CA SER A 113 -5.50 10.27 1.26
C SER A 113 -5.03 10.97 -0.03
N VAL A 114 -4.89 12.29 0.03
CA VAL A 114 -3.96 13.12 -0.75
C VAL A 114 -3.64 12.56 -2.15
N ARG A 115 -4.64 12.47 -3.02
CA ARG A 115 -4.40 12.20 -4.45
C ARG A 115 -4.36 13.48 -5.27
N GLU A 116 -5.20 14.43 -4.89
CA GLU A 116 -5.23 15.78 -5.46
C GLU A 116 -4.64 16.78 -4.46
N PRO A 117 -3.97 17.83 -4.94
CA PRO A 117 -3.53 18.92 -4.08
C PRO A 117 -4.74 19.65 -3.48
N GLU A 118 -4.64 20.01 -2.20
CA GLU A 118 -5.63 20.85 -1.52
C GLU A 118 -5.71 22.23 -2.20
N SER A 119 -4.59 22.72 -2.74
CA SER A 119 -4.56 23.91 -3.59
C SER A 119 -3.47 23.87 -4.65
N THR A 120 -3.75 24.52 -5.79
CA THR A 120 -2.78 24.73 -6.87
C THR A 120 -2.59 26.22 -7.13
N ASP A 121 -1.33 26.65 -7.20
CA ASP A 121 -0.94 28.01 -7.58
C ASP A 121 0.18 27.94 -8.64
N GLY A 122 -0.23 28.06 -9.91
CA GLY A 122 0.66 27.92 -11.06
C GLY A 122 1.36 26.55 -11.10
N LYS A 123 2.69 26.56 -10.90
CA LYS A 123 3.54 25.36 -10.85
C LYS A 123 3.75 24.82 -9.43
N THR A 124 3.01 25.32 -8.45
CA THR A 124 3.10 24.93 -7.03
C THR A 124 1.84 24.16 -6.64
N TRP A 125 2.00 22.98 -6.07
CA TRP A 125 0.90 22.13 -5.60
C TRP A 125 1.05 21.86 -4.12
N THR A 126 0.02 22.15 -3.34
CA THR A 126 0.00 22.00 -1.88
C THR A 126 -0.84 20.81 -1.46
N PHE A 127 -0.34 20.03 -0.52
CA PHE A 127 -0.97 18.79 -0.06
C PHE A 127 -1.04 18.76 1.47
N ASP A 128 -2.14 18.24 2.02
CA ASP A 128 -2.27 17.96 3.44
C ASP A 128 -1.42 16.76 3.87
N ILE A 129 -0.97 16.75 5.12
CA ILE A 129 -0.27 15.59 5.71
C ILE A 129 -1.25 14.72 6.50
N GLY A 130 -1.72 13.65 5.86
CA GLY A 130 -2.55 12.62 6.49
C GLY A 130 -1.75 11.57 7.28
N ALA A 131 -2.46 10.78 8.10
CA ALA A 131 -1.87 9.72 8.94
C ALA A 131 -1.05 8.68 8.15
N ASN A 132 -1.44 8.38 6.91
CA ASN A 132 -0.72 7.45 6.02
C ASN A 132 0.67 7.99 5.63
N LEU A 133 0.80 9.31 5.43
CA LEU A 133 2.07 9.95 5.13
C LEU A 133 2.98 9.98 6.36
N TYR A 134 2.42 10.21 7.55
CA TYR A 134 3.15 10.05 8.82
C TYR A 134 3.71 8.62 8.99
N GLY A 135 2.89 7.60 8.75
CA GLY A 135 3.32 6.20 8.80
C GLY A 135 4.45 5.92 7.82
N SER A 136 4.24 6.29 6.56
CA SER A 136 5.18 6.11 5.46
C SER A 136 6.50 6.84 5.70
N LEU A 137 6.47 8.07 6.24
CA LEU A 137 7.67 8.83 6.57
C LEU A 137 8.47 8.15 7.69
N GLY A 138 7.82 7.68 8.76
CA GLY A 138 8.54 7.00 9.83
C GLY A 138 9.18 5.69 9.36
N GLU A 139 8.47 4.92 8.55
CA GLU A 139 9.05 3.75 7.87
C GLU A 139 10.23 4.12 6.97
N ALA A 140 10.10 5.18 6.16
CA ALA A 140 11.16 5.64 5.29
C ALA A 140 12.39 6.07 6.09
N VAL A 141 12.23 6.83 7.18
CA VAL A 141 13.33 7.25 8.05
C VAL A 141 14.07 6.05 8.62
N VAL A 142 13.35 5.03 9.10
CA VAL A 142 13.95 3.82 9.68
C VAL A 142 14.63 2.93 8.65
N LYS A 143 14.13 2.88 7.41
CA LYS A 143 14.61 1.98 6.35
C LYS A 143 15.52 2.68 5.33
N SER A 144 15.68 3.99 5.40
CA SER A 144 16.36 4.79 4.38
C SER A 144 17.86 4.49 4.28
N GLY A 145 18.35 4.44 3.04
CA GLY A 145 19.76 4.26 2.71
C GLY A 145 20.23 2.81 2.83
N GLY A 146 21.40 2.52 2.26
CA GLY A 146 21.97 1.16 2.32
C GLY A 146 22.40 0.72 3.72
N LYS A 147 22.51 1.66 4.67
CA LYS A 147 22.82 1.43 6.09
C LYS A 147 21.97 2.36 6.95
N PRO A 148 20.77 1.93 7.38
CA PRO A 148 19.88 2.81 8.12
C PRO A 148 20.46 3.09 9.52
N PRO A 149 20.75 4.35 9.89
CA PRO A 149 21.56 4.67 11.07
C PRO A 149 20.98 4.14 12.39
N ALA A 150 19.66 4.23 12.58
CA ALA A 150 19.01 3.79 13.80
C ALA A 150 19.11 2.26 13.99
N LEU A 151 18.87 1.50 12.90
CA LEU A 151 18.99 0.05 12.91
C LEU A 151 20.46 -0.37 13.05
N GLU A 152 21.39 0.31 12.37
CA GLU A 152 22.82 0.04 12.52
C GLU A 152 23.30 0.27 13.95
N TYR A 153 22.93 1.40 14.54
CA TYR A 153 23.31 1.72 15.91
C TYR A 153 22.73 0.71 16.91
N PHE A 154 21.46 0.32 16.74
CA PHE A 154 20.84 -0.71 17.57
C PHE A 154 21.58 -2.05 17.47
N VAL A 155 21.81 -2.54 16.25
CA VAL A 155 22.47 -3.85 16.04
C VAL A 155 23.89 -3.83 16.59
N ARG A 156 24.66 -2.74 16.39
CA ARG A 156 26.01 -2.62 16.96
C ARG A 156 26.00 -2.68 18.49
N ARG A 157 25.04 -2.01 19.12
CA ARG A 157 24.90 -2.00 20.58
C ARG A 157 24.47 -3.37 21.11
N ASP A 158 23.58 -4.05 20.40
CA ASP A 158 23.09 -5.37 20.80
C ASP A 158 24.15 -6.46 20.65
N LEU A 159 24.98 -6.36 19.61
CA LEU A 159 26.10 -7.26 19.35
C LEU A 159 27.41 -6.81 20.03
N ASP A 160 27.34 -5.83 20.94
CA ASP A 160 28.52 -5.32 21.63
C ASP A 160 29.28 -6.46 22.33
N GLY A 161 30.61 -6.44 22.20
CA GLY A 161 31.48 -7.55 22.63
C GLY A 161 31.60 -8.74 21.68
N ARG A 162 30.66 -8.94 20.74
CA ARG A 162 30.81 -9.91 19.61
C ARG A 162 31.42 -9.27 18.37
N LEU A 163 31.46 -7.93 18.32
CA LEU A 163 31.96 -7.20 17.16
C LEU A 163 33.47 -7.34 16.98
N ASP A 164 34.22 -7.52 18.06
CA ASP A 164 35.68 -7.66 18.03
C ASP A 164 36.13 -9.03 17.48
N ASP A 165 35.23 -10.02 17.50
CA ASP A 165 35.46 -11.37 16.96
C ASP A 165 35.17 -11.48 15.46
N LEU A 166 34.70 -10.39 14.82
CA LEU A 166 34.35 -10.39 13.40
C LEU A 166 35.59 -10.34 12.52
N GLU A 167 35.71 -11.28 11.60
CA GLU A 167 36.86 -11.40 10.69
C GLU A 167 36.82 -10.32 9.59
N PHE A 168 35.64 -10.04 9.05
CA PHE A 168 35.43 -9.16 7.90
C PHE A 168 34.65 -7.88 8.25
N GLY A 169 34.10 -7.84 9.46
CA GLY A 169 33.37 -6.72 10.02
C GLY A 169 31.88 -6.74 9.70
N LEU A 170 31.12 -6.04 10.55
CA LEU A 170 29.66 -6.02 10.50
C LEU A 170 29.12 -5.41 9.19
N ARG A 171 28.29 -6.19 8.50
CA ARG A 171 27.48 -5.76 7.35
C ARG A 171 26.00 -5.97 7.67
N LEU A 172 25.19 -4.96 7.36
CA LEU A 172 23.75 -4.99 7.55
C LEU A 172 23.06 -4.93 6.19
N ASN A 173 22.07 -5.79 6.02
CA ASN A 173 21.11 -5.71 4.93
C ASN A 173 19.71 -5.56 5.52
N VAL A 174 18.92 -4.64 4.98
CA VAL A 174 17.53 -4.43 5.39
C VAL A 174 16.63 -4.87 4.25
N ALA A 175 15.99 -6.02 4.42
CA ALA A 175 15.03 -6.57 3.48
C ALA A 175 13.61 -6.07 3.80
N SER A 176 12.80 -5.80 2.78
CA SER A 176 11.40 -5.38 2.93
C SER A 176 10.55 -5.86 1.76
N GLY A 177 9.23 -5.99 1.97
CA GLY A 177 8.30 -6.46 0.93
C GLY A 177 8.75 -7.78 0.32
N LYS A 178 8.82 -7.85 -1.02
CA LYS A 178 9.20 -9.09 -1.74
C LYS A 178 10.62 -9.59 -1.45
N ALA A 179 11.49 -8.77 -0.87
CA ALA A 179 12.85 -9.19 -0.50
C ALA A 179 12.92 -9.87 0.87
N LEU A 180 11.81 -9.91 1.62
CA LEU A 180 11.76 -10.62 2.90
C LEU A 180 11.98 -12.12 2.71
N PRO A 181 12.65 -12.79 3.67
CA PRO A 181 12.81 -14.24 3.63
C PRO A 181 11.46 -14.98 3.60
N GLU A 182 11.38 -16.06 2.81
CA GLU A 182 10.13 -16.83 2.61
C GLU A 182 9.59 -17.49 3.89
N ASP A 183 10.46 -17.71 4.88
CA ASP A 183 10.16 -18.31 6.19
C ASP A 183 8.99 -17.59 6.92
N VAL A 184 8.75 -16.33 6.57
CA VAL A 184 7.66 -15.47 7.10
C VAL A 184 6.28 -15.93 6.66
N GLY A 185 6.15 -16.58 5.50
CA GLY A 185 4.85 -16.96 4.90
C GLY A 185 4.02 -17.92 5.75
N ARG A 186 4.53 -18.40 6.89
CA ARG A 186 3.83 -19.25 7.85
C ARG A 186 3.15 -18.47 8.99
N LEU A 187 3.35 -17.15 9.07
CA LEU A 187 2.75 -16.29 10.09
C LEU A 187 1.62 -15.47 9.47
N ASN A 188 0.50 -15.29 10.19
CA ASN A 188 -0.56 -14.33 9.84
C ASN A 188 -0.11 -12.88 10.14
N TRP A 189 1.16 -12.58 9.87
CA TRP A 189 1.79 -11.29 10.08
C TRP A 189 2.99 -11.16 9.15
N HIS A 190 3.00 -10.09 8.38
CA HIS A 190 4.06 -9.69 7.47
C HIS A 190 4.83 -8.52 8.09
N PRO A 191 6.13 -8.69 8.45
CA PRO A 191 6.93 -7.64 9.07
C PRO A 191 7.26 -6.52 8.06
N ASP A 192 7.41 -5.29 8.55
CA ASP A 192 7.74 -4.14 7.70
C ASP A 192 9.15 -4.22 7.11
N CYS A 193 10.09 -4.80 7.87
CA CYS A 193 11.41 -5.17 7.37
C CYS A 193 12.09 -6.28 8.19
N CYS A 194 13.17 -6.82 7.64
CA CYS A 194 14.05 -7.79 8.29
C CYS A 194 15.50 -7.29 8.17
N VAL A 195 16.16 -7.08 9.32
CA VAL A 195 17.57 -6.72 9.37
C VAL A 195 18.40 -7.99 9.48
N ILE A 196 19.31 -8.17 8.52
CA ILE A 196 20.20 -9.33 8.46
C ILE A 196 21.62 -8.82 8.75
N ALA A 197 22.16 -9.21 9.90
CA ALA A 197 23.52 -8.88 10.33
C ALA A 197 24.48 -9.99 9.94
N ARG A 198 25.57 -9.65 9.24
CA ARG A 198 26.57 -10.61 8.74
C ARG A 198 27.98 -10.15 9.04
N ASP A 199 28.89 -11.12 9.16
CA ASP A 199 30.32 -10.90 9.07
C ASP A 199 30.74 -10.97 7.59
N GLY A 200 30.93 -9.83 6.94
CA GLY A 200 31.19 -9.78 5.49
C GLY A 200 29.95 -10.01 4.60
N TRP A 201 30.13 -10.61 3.41
CA TRP A 201 29.19 -10.48 2.28
C TRP A 201 28.34 -11.71 1.94
N LYS A 202 28.73 -12.93 2.33
CA LYS A 202 28.04 -14.16 1.86
C LYS A 202 27.73 -15.15 2.98
N ASP A 203 28.76 -15.59 3.70
CA ASP A 203 28.65 -16.58 4.77
C ASP A 203 29.05 -15.91 6.10
N GLY A 204 28.37 -16.26 7.19
CA GLY A 204 28.56 -15.60 8.49
C GLY A 204 27.35 -14.79 8.94
N LEU A 205 26.13 -15.36 8.87
CA LEU A 205 24.97 -14.77 9.55
C LEU A 205 25.28 -14.68 11.05
N ILE A 206 25.28 -13.45 11.57
CA ILE A 206 25.50 -13.19 13.00
C ILE A 206 24.16 -13.21 13.72
N GLU A 207 23.17 -12.52 13.16
CA GLU A 207 21.84 -12.37 13.75
C GLU A 207 20.82 -11.87 12.72
N ARG A 208 19.53 -12.14 12.99
CA ARG A 208 18.40 -11.65 12.19
C ARG A 208 17.37 -10.96 13.09
N TYR A 209 16.84 -9.81 12.64
CA TYR A 209 15.85 -9.03 13.39
C TYR A 209 14.62 -8.73 12.54
N TRP A 210 13.47 -9.27 12.93
CA TRP A 210 12.18 -9.00 12.31
C TRP A 210 11.56 -7.75 12.90
N CYS A 211 11.25 -6.76 12.09
CA CYS A 211 10.86 -5.44 12.57
C CYS A 211 9.42 -5.10 12.19
N GLU A 212 8.66 -4.57 13.15
CA GLU A 212 7.43 -3.83 12.91
C GLU A 212 7.65 -2.37 13.35
N ILE A 213 7.35 -1.42 12.46
CA ILE A 213 7.58 0.00 12.61
C ILE A 213 6.24 0.72 12.78
N LYS A 214 6.14 1.60 13.78
CA LYS A 214 4.99 2.47 13.99
C LYS A 214 5.44 3.90 14.23
N THR A 215 4.76 4.85 13.61
CA THR A 215 5.02 6.29 13.79
C THR A 215 4.07 6.90 14.81
N GLY A 216 4.60 7.76 15.69
CA GLY A 216 3.84 8.52 16.68
C GLY A 216 3.07 7.63 17.65
N ASN A 217 1.76 7.89 17.75
CA ASN A 217 0.84 7.19 18.65
C ASN A 217 0.17 5.97 18.01
N ALA A 218 0.56 5.59 16.80
CA ALA A 218 0.03 4.39 16.16
C ALA A 218 0.24 3.17 17.07
N SER A 219 -0.81 2.38 17.21
CA SER A 219 -0.82 1.19 18.06
C SER A 219 -0.41 -0.04 17.27
N PHE A 220 0.18 -1.02 17.97
CA PHE A 220 0.33 -2.36 17.42
C PHE A 220 -0.96 -3.13 17.68
N GLU A 221 -1.53 -3.72 16.65
CA GLU A 221 -2.78 -4.45 16.80
C GLU A 221 -2.59 -5.74 17.61
N ARG A 222 -3.62 -6.16 18.36
CA ARG A 222 -3.51 -7.33 19.25
C ARG A 222 -3.06 -8.59 18.51
N ARG A 223 -3.64 -8.84 17.33
CA ARG A 223 -3.29 -10.01 16.48
C ARG A 223 -1.85 -9.94 15.99
N GLN A 224 -1.39 -8.78 15.53
CA GLN A 224 0.02 -8.56 15.18
C GLN A 224 0.92 -8.86 16.38
N VAL A 225 0.59 -8.34 17.57
CA VAL A 225 1.37 -8.58 18.79
C VAL A 225 1.43 -10.07 19.17
N GLU A 226 0.36 -10.82 18.97
CA GLU A 226 0.35 -12.27 19.20
C GLU A 226 1.25 -13.01 18.22
N SER A 227 1.18 -12.71 16.91
CA SER A 227 2.05 -13.30 15.90
C SER A 227 3.53 -12.95 16.16
N MET A 228 3.82 -11.70 16.49
CA MET A 228 5.15 -11.24 16.87
C MET A 228 5.68 -12.00 18.09
N ARG A 229 4.85 -12.21 19.12
CA ARG A 229 5.23 -12.97 20.33
C ARG A 229 5.56 -14.43 20.03
N LYS A 230 4.81 -15.06 19.12
CA LYS A 230 5.09 -16.43 18.67
C LYS A 230 6.45 -16.50 17.98
N LEU A 231 6.72 -15.58 17.04
CA LEU A 231 8.01 -15.54 16.36
C LEU A 231 9.16 -15.21 17.31
N ALA A 232 8.92 -14.32 18.29
CA ALA A 232 9.92 -13.91 19.29
C ALA A 232 10.39 -15.05 20.22
N ALA A 233 9.71 -16.20 20.21
CA ALA A 233 10.16 -17.38 20.94
C ALA A 233 11.40 -18.04 20.32
N GLU A 234 11.59 -17.87 19.00
CA GLU A 234 12.64 -18.54 18.23
C GLU A 234 13.58 -17.53 17.55
N GLU A 235 13.09 -16.33 17.28
CA GLU A 235 13.77 -15.32 16.47
C GLU A 235 13.78 -13.95 17.19
N ARG A 236 14.63 -13.01 16.75
CA ARG A 236 14.63 -11.66 17.33
C ARG A 236 13.55 -10.82 16.64
N VAL A 237 12.62 -10.29 17.42
CA VAL A 237 11.54 -9.43 16.92
C VAL A 237 11.62 -8.05 17.58
N LEU A 238 11.67 -7.00 16.75
CA LEU A 238 11.76 -5.61 17.15
C LEU A 238 10.43 -4.89 16.92
N LYS A 239 9.99 -4.15 17.94
CA LYS A 239 8.99 -3.10 17.81
C LYS A 239 9.70 -1.77 17.74
N VAL A 240 9.69 -1.16 16.56
CA VAL A 240 10.32 0.14 16.32
C VAL A 240 9.25 1.21 16.40
N ARG A 241 9.43 2.19 17.28
CA ARG A 241 8.57 3.37 17.36
C ARG A 241 9.34 4.58 16.88
N VAL A 242 8.82 5.25 15.87
CA VAL A 242 9.37 6.49 15.35
C VAL A 242 8.59 7.64 15.94
N LEU A 243 9.26 8.48 16.72
CA LEU A 243 8.69 9.71 17.24
C LEU A 243 9.04 10.82 16.26
N ILE A 244 8.02 11.44 15.69
CA ILE A 244 8.14 12.63 14.86
C ILE A 244 7.34 13.69 15.59
N ASP A 245 8.04 14.60 16.25
CA ASP A 245 7.42 15.56 17.18
C ASP A 245 6.67 16.65 16.42
N ASP A 246 7.21 17.12 15.30
CA ASP A 246 6.60 18.15 14.44
C ASP A 246 6.75 17.76 12.96
N LEU A 247 5.63 17.73 12.22
CA LEU A 247 5.60 17.84 10.76
C LEU A 247 4.73 19.04 10.39
N PRO A 248 4.99 19.66 9.22
CA PRO A 248 4.10 20.70 8.75
C PRO A 248 2.72 20.11 8.44
N ASP A 249 1.65 20.86 8.66
CA ASP A 249 0.29 20.41 8.31
C ASP A 249 0.14 20.20 6.80
N GLN A 250 0.92 20.94 6.02
CA GLN A 250 0.92 20.93 4.56
C GLN A 250 2.33 21.01 3.99
N TYR A 251 2.52 20.50 2.78
CA TYR A 251 3.73 20.72 2.02
C TYR A 251 3.40 21.13 0.59
N SER A 252 4.26 21.98 0.00
CA SER A 252 4.14 22.39 -1.40
C SER A 252 5.29 21.83 -2.23
N VAL A 253 4.99 21.30 -3.41
CA VAL A 253 5.98 20.83 -4.38
C VAL A 253 5.93 21.72 -5.62
N ARG A 254 7.11 22.04 -6.17
CA ARG A 254 7.26 22.67 -7.49
C ARG A 254 7.93 21.70 -8.44
N ILE A 255 7.31 21.48 -9.59
CA ILE A 255 7.84 20.59 -10.63
C ILE A 255 8.14 21.42 -11.87
N HIS A 256 9.36 21.29 -12.36
CA HIS A 256 9.83 21.93 -13.58
C HIS A 256 10.21 20.83 -14.56
N GLU A 257 9.57 20.84 -15.72
CA GLU A 257 10.02 20.09 -16.87
C GLU A 257 11.21 20.81 -17.50
N VAL A 258 12.28 20.06 -17.80
CA VAL A 258 13.47 20.59 -18.47
C VAL A 258 13.38 20.18 -19.93
N GLU A 259 13.37 21.16 -20.83
CA GLU A 259 13.41 20.89 -22.27
C GLU A 259 14.84 20.54 -22.72
N ALA A 260 14.96 19.70 -23.76
CA ALA A 260 16.24 19.39 -24.37
C ALA A 260 16.82 20.63 -25.08
N GLY A 261 17.49 21.49 -24.32
CA GLY A 261 18.06 22.75 -24.81
C GLY A 261 18.22 23.86 -23.77
N GLU A 262 17.77 23.66 -22.52
CA GLU A 262 18.09 24.60 -21.44
C GLU A 262 19.54 24.37 -20.93
N GLU A 263 20.40 25.39 -21.11
CA GLU A 263 21.70 25.55 -20.43
C GLU A 263 21.52 26.10 -19.00
#